data_AF-A0A6G8CSQ2-F1
#
_entry.id   AF-A0A6G8CSQ2-F1
#
_cell.length_a   1.000
_cell.length_b   1.000
_cell.length_c   1.000
_cell.angle_alpha   90.00
_cell.angle_beta   90.00
_cell.angle_gamma   90.00
#
_symmetry.space_group_name_H-M   'P 1'
#
loop_
_entity.id
_entity.type
_entity.pdbx_description
1 polymer ?
#
loop_
_entity_poly.entity_id
_entity_poly.type
_entity_poly.pdbx_seq_one_letter_code
_entity_poly.pdbx_strand_id
1 'polypeptide(L)'
;MSNPCLILDIACAEYWLPFKGCRRIEPSNQPTVLHPNREVAEAEALRLAAAHPGRRFAVFEIMTAATTIRVPTHVSISGKVICDRPMAQLMMVSEPEIPF
;
A
#
# COMPACT_ATOMS: atom_id res chain seq x y z
N MET A 1 -4.39 -2.19 -16.27
CA MET A 1 -3.19 -1.77 -15.52
C MET A 1 -3.13 -2.66 -14.29
N SER A 2 -1.97 -3.20 -13.94
CA SER A 2 -1.83 -4.05 -12.76
C SER A 2 -1.31 -3.22 -11.61
N ASN A 3 -1.86 -3.43 -10.41
CA ASN A 3 -1.45 -2.67 -9.24
C ASN A 3 -0.15 -3.25 -8.69
N PRO A 4 0.72 -2.39 -8.12
CA PRO A 4 1.91 -2.86 -7.44
C PRO A 4 1.55 -3.71 -6.21
N CYS A 5 2.42 -4.67 -5.90
CA CYS A 5 2.23 -5.64 -4.84
C CYS A 5 3.42 -5.69 -3.88
N LEU A 6 3.16 -6.04 -2.63
CA LEU A 6 4.16 -6.32 -1.59
C LEU A 6 4.05 -7.76 -1.14
N ILE A 7 5.18 -8.39 -0.80
CA ILE A 7 5.21 -9.70 -0.16
C ILE A 7 5.60 -9.52 1.30
N LEU A 8 4.93 -10.23 2.21
CA LEU A 8 5.20 -10.21 3.63
C LEU A 8 5.29 -11.63 4.18
N ASP A 9 6.33 -11.91 4.96
CA ASP A 9 6.41 -13.14 5.75
C ASP A 9 5.51 -13.03 6.99
N ILE A 10 4.44 -13.81 7.00
CA ILE A 10 3.41 -13.83 8.03
C ILE A 10 3.46 -15.09 8.91
N ALA A 11 4.53 -15.89 8.83
CA ALA A 11 4.62 -17.16 9.55
C ALA A 11 4.31 -17.02 11.06
N CYS A 12 4.85 -15.95 11.67
CA CYS A 12 4.73 -15.63 13.10
C CYS A 12 3.93 -14.34 13.37
N ALA A 13 3.03 -13.94 12.45
CA ALA A 13 2.27 -12.70 12.60
C ALA A 13 1.39 -12.66 13.86
N GLU A 14 1.15 -13.81 14.49
CA GLU A 14 0.45 -13.94 15.77
C GLU A 14 1.22 -13.41 16.97
N TYR A 15 2.55 -13.44 16.89
CA TYR A 15 3.46 -13.08 17.99
C TYR A 15 4.04 -11.66 17.85
N TRP A 16 3.68 -10.95 16.78
CA TRP A 16 4.13 -9.57 16.57
C TRP A 16 3.65 -8.62 17.68
N LEU A 17 4.49 -7.66 18.01
CA LEU A 17 4.22 -6.68 19.06
C LEU A 17 2.93 -5.90 18.77
N PRO A 18 2.05 -5.71 19.78
CA PRO A 18 0.85 -4.90 19.60
C PRO A 18 1.22 -3.43 19.38
N PHE A 19 0.47 -2.76 18.52
CA PHE A 19 0.63 -1.34 18.24
C PHE A 19 -0.71 -0.72 17.84
N LYS A 20 -1.27 0.14 18.71
CA LYS A 20 -2.53 0.88 18.47
C LYS A 20 -3.71 0.01 17.99
N GLY A 21 -3.91 -1.15 18.61
CA GLY A 21 -4.97 -2.09 18.22
C GLY A 21 -4.64 -2.95 17.00
N CYS A 22 -3.45 -2.79 16.41
CA CYS A 22 -2.90 -3.62 15.35
C CYS A 22 -1.68 -4.40 15.85
N ARG A 23 -1.01 -5.14 14.95
CA ARG A 23 0.30 -5.74 15.20
C ARG A 23 1.36 -5.07 14.33
N ARG A 24 2.50 -4.79 14.92
CA ARG A 24 3.63 -4.15 14.24
C ARG A 24 4.44 -5.21 13.49
N ILE A 25 4.68 -4.98 12.21
CA ILE A 25 5.57 -5.82 11.42
C ILE A 25 6.99 -5.71 12.01
N GLU A 26 7.58 -6.86 12.34
CA GLU A 26 8.95 -6.93 12.82
C GLU A 26 9.93 -6.35 11.78
N PRO A 27 10.97 -5.60 12.19
CA PRO A 27 11.91 -4.97 11.26
C PRO A 27 12.53 -5.93 10.24
N SER A 28 12.84 -7.16 10.64
CA SER A 28 13.39 -8.20 9.76
C SER A 28 12.40 -8.70 8.70
N ASN A 29 11.11 -8.45 8.90
CA ASN A 29 10.03 -8.93 8.04
C ASN A 29 9.40 -7.79 7.23
N GLN A 30 9.90 -6.56 7.32
CA GLN A 30 9.34 -5.45 6.56
C GLN A 30 9.53 -5.67 5.05
N PRO A 31 8.48 -5.48 4.23
CA PRO A 31 8.62 -5.57 2.79
C PRO A 31 9.57 -4.48 2.29
N THR A 32 10.63 -4.87 1.59
CA THR A 32 11.62 -3.93 1.01
C THR A 32 11.52 -3.79 -0.50
N VAL A 33 10.72 -4.65 -1.15
CA VAL A 33 10.59 -4.69 -2.62
C VAL A 33 9.14 -4.50 -2.99
N LEU A 34 8.90 -3.54 -3.90
CA LEU A 34 7.61 -3.33 -4.54
C LEU A 34 7.60 -4.07 -5.88
N HIS A 35 6.66 -4.99 -6.06
CA HIS A 35 6.50 -5.75 -7.29
C HIS A 35 5.54 -5.01 -8.23
N PRO A 36 5.78 -5.04 -9.55
CA PRO A 36 5.02 -4.23 -10.50
C PRO A 36 3.59 -4.72 -10.70
N ASN A 37 3.35 -6.00 -10.46
CA ASN A 37 2.05 -6.64 -10.67
C ASN A 37 1.92 -7.89 -9.80
N ARG A 38 0.70 -8.41 -9.75
CA ARG A 38 0.35 -9.61 -8.99
C ARG A 38 1.05 -10.88 -9.48
N GLU A 39 1.17 -11.07 -10.78
CA GLU A 39 1.79 -12.28 -11.37
C GLU A 39 3.25 -12.45 -10.94
N VAL A 40 4.03 -11.37 -11.02
CA VAL A 40 5.43 -11.32 -10.57
C VAL A 40 5.52 -11.55 -9.06
N ALA A 41 4.60 -10.98 -8.29
CA ALA A 41 4.59 -11.14 -6.84
C ALA A 41 4.26 -12.57 -6.40
N GLU A 42 3.30 -13.22 -7.05
CA GLU A 42 2.94 -14.61 -6.77
C GLU A 42 4.08 -15.57 -7.12
N ALA A 43 4.74 -15.35 -8.27
CA ALA A 43 5.92 -16.14 -8.66
C ALA A 43 7.05 -16.03 -7.63
N GLU A 44 7.32 -14.81 -7.15
CA GLU A 44 8.35 -14.59 -6.13
C GLU A 44 7.94 -15.16 -4.76
N ALA A 45 6.66 -15.05 -4.37
CA ALA A 45 6.17 -15.65 -3.14
C ALA A 45 6.31 -17.18 -3.15
N LEU A 46 6.06 -17.83 -4.29
CA LEU A 46 6.29 -19.27 -4.45
C LEU A 46 7.77 -19.64 -4.36
N ARG A 47 8.65 -18.85 -4.98
CA ARG A 47 10.11 -19.04 -4.87
C ARG A 47 10.57 -18.92 -3.42
N LEU A 48 10.07 -17.93 -2.68
CA LEU A 48 10.37 -17.72 -1.26
C LEU A 48 9.86 -18.86 -0.38
N ALA A 49 8.64 -19.36 -0.63
CA ALA A 49 8.09 -20.50 0.08
C ALA A 49 8.93 -21.79 -0.15
N ALA A 50 9.41 -22.00 -1.37
CA ALA A 50 10.29 -23.13 -1.69
C ALA A 50 11.67 -23.00 -1.02
N ALA A 51 12.22 -21.78 -0.96
CA ALA A 51 13.51 -21.51 -0.32
C ALA A 51 13.46 -21.58 1.22
N HIS A 52 12.28 -21.35 1.82
CA HIS A 52 12.10 -21.34 3.26
C HIS A 52 10.93 -22.25 3.71
N PRO A 53 11.14 -23.58 3.72
CA PRO A 53 10.11 -24.53 4.14
C PRO A 53 9.54 -24.19 5.53
N GLY A 54 8.21 -24.24 5.64
CA GLY A 54 7.49 -23.95 6.90
C GLY A 54 7.19 -22.47 7.15
N ARG A 55 7.70 -21.55 6.31
CA ARG A 55 7.26 -20.15 6.32
C ARG A 55 6.00 -19.94 5.48
N ARG A 56 5.32 -18.80 5.70
CA ARG A 56 4.11 -18.41 4.97
C ARG A 56 4.29 -16.98 4.47
N PHE A 57 4.20 -16.80 3.16
CA PHE A 57 4.32 -15.51 2.50
C PHE A 57 2.94 -15.08 1.98
N ALA A 58 2.52 -13.87 2.33
CA ALA A 58 1.29 -13.27 1.85
C ALA A 58 1.60 -12.17 0.82
N VAL A 59 0.82 -12.16 -0.25
CA VAL A 59 0.88 -11.14 -1.31
C VAL A 59 -0.20 -10.09 -1.04
N PHE A 60 0.20 -8.83 -0.97
CA PHE A 60 -0.67 -7.68 -0.73
C PHE A 60 -0.67 -6.79 -1.96
N GLU A 61 -1.83 -6.65 -2.59
CA GLU A 61 -2.03 -5.74 -3.72
C GLU A 61 -2.45 -4.35 -3.21
N ILE A 62 -1.84 -3.30 -3.75
CA ILE A 62 -2.19 -1.93 -3.37
C ILE A 62 -3.48 -1.53 -4.10
N MET A 63 -4.60 -1.57 -3.38
CA MET A 63 -5.91 -1.18 -3.91
C MET A 63 -6.20 0.32 -3.75
N THR A 64 -5.76 0.90 -2.63
CA THR A 64 -5.97 2.30 -2.29
C THR A 64 -4.69 2.91 -1.72
N ALA A 65 -4.48 4.19 -2.00
CA ALA A 65 -3.39 4.98 -1.45
C ALA A 65 -3.94 6.24 -0.80
N ALA A 66 -3.35 6.65 0.32
CA ALA A 66 -3.61 7.96 0.90
C ALA A 66 -2.68 8.99 0.26
N THR A 67 -3.24 10.07 -0.28
CA THR A 67 -2.48 11.20 -0.79
C THR A 67 -3.03 12.51 -0.24
N THR A 68 -2.23 13.57 -0.30
CA THR A 68 -2.68 14.91 0.08
C THR A 68 -3.08 15.67 -1.17
N ILE A 69 -4.36 16.01 -1.28
CA ILE A 69 -4.89 16.81 -2.38
C ILE A 69 -5.21 18.24 -1.92
N ARG A 70 -5.26 19.18 -2.86
CA ARG A 70 -5.65 20.57 -2.63
C ARG A 70 -7.15 20.71 -2.88
N VAL A 71 -7.91 20.91 -1.82
CA VAL A 71 -9.37 21.09 -1.90
C VAL A 71 -9.70 22.58 -1.85
N PRO A 72 -10.38 23.14 -2.88
CA PRO A 72 -10.87 24.51 -2.84
C PRO A 72 -11.77 24.75 -1.62
N THR A 73 -11.49 25.79 -0.84
CA THR A 73 -12.30 26.18 0.33
C THR A 73 -13.18 27.38 0.04
N HIS A 74 -12.71 28.28 -0.83
CA HIS A 74 -13.43 29.48 -1.22
C HIS A 74 -13.37 29.61 -2.74
N VAL A 75 -14.54 29.74 -3.36
CA VAL A 75 -14.72 29.94 -4.81
C VAL A 75 -15.53 31.21 -5.04
N SER A 76 -15.16 31.98 -6.06
CA SER A 76 -15.97 33.13 -6.49
C SER A 76 -17.29 32.66 -7.10
N ILE A 77 -18.24 33.59 -7.29
CA ILE A 77 -19.49 33.33 -8.03
C ILE A 77 -19.21 32.84 -9.46
N SER A 78 -18.07 33.25 -10.05
CA SER A 78 -17.59 32.78 -11.35
C SER A 78 -16.83 31.44 -11.33
N GLY A 79 -16.74 30.77 -10.17
CA GLY A 79 -16.06 29.48 -10.03
C GLY A 79 -14.53 29.54 -9.88
N LYS A 80 -13.94 30.73 -9.76
CA LYS A 80 -12.49 30.86 -9.57
C LYS A 80 -12.12 30.51 -8.13
N VAL A 81 -11.19 29.57 -7.94
CA VAL A 81 -10.64 29.24 -6.62
C VAL A 81 -9.89 30.44 -6.05
N ILE A 82 -10.30 30.89 -4.87
CA ILE A 82 -9.69 32.00 -4.14
C ILE A 82 -8.74 31.47 -3.08
N CYS A 83 -9.14 30.40 -2.37
CA CYS A 83 -8.34 29.74 -1.35
C CYS A 83 -8.52 28.22 -1.42
N ASP A 84 -7.47 27.46 -1.11
CA ASP A 84 -7.49 26.01 -0.95
C ASP A 84 -6.92 25.57 0.39
N ARG A 85 -7.12 24.29 0.74
CA ARG A 85 -6.46 23.64 1.87
C ARG A 85 -5.95 22.25 1.48
N PRO A 86 -4.79 21.82 2.01
CA PRO A 86 -4.37 20.43 1.88
C PRO A 86 -5.27 19.52 2.72
N MET A 87 -5.76 18.43 2.13
CA MET A 87 -6.53 17.39 2.81
C MET A 87 -6.01 16.02 2.43
N ALA A 88 -5.88 15.12 3.42
CA ALA A 88 -5.59 13.72 3.16
C ALA A 88 -6.85 13.01 2.64
N GLN A 89 -6.73 12.31 1.52
CA GLN A 89 -7.80 11.54 0.91
C GLN A 89 -7.29 10.17 0.46
N LEU A 90 -8.15 9.15 0.61
CA LEU A 90 -7.93 7.84 0.00
C LEU A 90 -8.34 7.88 -1.47
N MET A 91 -7.45 7.44 -2.35
CA MET A 91 -7.67 7.32 -3.78
C MET A 91 -7.44 5.88 -4.22
N MET A 92 -8.23 5.44 -5.20
CA MET A 92 -8.04 4.13 -5.83
C MET A 92 -6.84 4.17 -6.77
N VAL A 93 -5.96 3.16 -6.68
CA VAL A 93 -4.74 3.09 -7.50
C VAL A 93 -5.02 2.87 -9.00
N SER A 94 -6.26 2.54 -9.34
CA SER A 94 -6.72 2.42 -10.73
C SER A 94 -6.95 3.76 -11.46
N GLU A 95 -6.89 4.90 -10.76
CA GLU A 95 -7.05 6.21 -11.40
C GLU A 95 -5.70 6.74 -11.92
N PRO A 96 -5.62 7.21 -13.17
CA PRO A 96 -4.37 7.58 -13.85
C PRO A 96 -3.63 8.80 -13.25
N GLU A 97 -4.11 9.35 -12.13
CA GLU A 97 -3.59 10.58 -11.52
C GLU A 97 -2.60 10.36 -10.38
N ILE A 98 -2.36 9.12 -9.95
CA ILE A 98 -1.33 8.84 -8.94
C ILE A 98 -0.06 8.38 -9.66
N PRO A 99 0.96 9.24 -9.83
CA PRO A 99 2.26 8.80 -10.33
C PRO A 99 2.88 7.86 -9.31
N PHE A 100 3.07 6.61 -9.71
CA PHE A 100 3.91 5.63 -9.01
C PHE A 100 5.24 5.49 -9.76
#